data_AF-A0A1Q9RU83-F1
#
_entry.id   AF-A0A1Q9RU83-F1
#
_cell.length_a   1.000
_cell.length_b   1.000
_cell.length_c   1.000
_cell.angle_alpha   90.00
_cell.angle_beta   90.00
_cell.angle_gamma   90.00
#
_symmetry.space_group_name_H-M   'P 1'
#
loop_
_entity.id
_entity.type
_entity.pdbx_description
1 polymer ?
#
loop_
_entity_poly.entity_id
_entity_poly.type
_entity_poly.pdbx_seq_one_letter_code
_entity_poly.pdbx_strand_id
1 'polypeptide(L)'
;MSKRRGTGIGSRAIRGAVAGAVGTAAMDLVWYRRYRRGGGKDPFLRWEFGGDVLGWADASAPGQLGRKVERIVTGRRPPERWARTTTNVMHWATGIGWAVQYGVLAGRPARHRIIRALALGPVVWLSGYVILPLADVYQPIWEYDARTLANDLSAHLVFGLTTSATYAALARQRT
;
A
#
# COMPACT_ATOMS: atom_id res chain seq x y z
N MET A 1 8.11 -35.82 22.09
CA MET A 1 7.82 -35.24 20.76
C MET A 1 7.87 -33.71 20.85
N SER A 2 8.97 -33.09 20.41
CA SER A 2 9.11 -31.63 20.38
C SER A 2 8.32 -31.07 19.19
N LYS A 3 7.26 -30.30 19.46
CA LYS A 3 6.59 -29.48 18.44
C LYS A 3 7.63 -28.48 17.92
N ARG A 4 8.22 -28.76 16.76
CA ARG A 4 8.98 -27.77 15.99
C ARG A 4 8.10 -26.52 15.87
N ARG A 5 8.43 -25.45 16.61
CA ARG A 5 7.82 -24.12 16.46
C ARG A 5 8.30 -23.49 15.15
N GLY A 6 8.00 -24.14 14.03
CA GLY A 6 8.08 -23.51 12.72
C GLY A 6 7.03 -22.41 12.70
N THR A 7 7.47 -21.15 12.54
CA THR A 7 6.59 -19.98 12.55
C THR A 7 5.42 -20.17 11.57
N GLY A 8 4.22 -20.38 12.13
CA GLY A 8 3.01 -20.68 11.36
C GLY A 8 2.60 -19.54 10.44
N ILE A 9 1.72 -19.84 9.48
CA ILE A 9 1.21 -18.86 8.49
C ILE A 9 0.71 -17.58 9.17
N GLY A 10 -0.01 -17.69 10.29
CA GLY A 10 -0.47 -16.53 11.06
C GLY A 10 0.66 -15.62 11.54
N SER A 11 1.77 -16.18 12.04
CA SER A 11 2.93 -15.36 12.43
C SER A 11 3.58 -14.66 11.24
N ARG A 12 3.54 -15.25 10.05
CA ARG A 12 4.09 -14.66 8.82
C ARG A 12 3.18 -13.54 8.32
N ALA A 13 1.87 -13.75 8.38
CA ALA A 13 0.87 -12.74 8.06
C ALA A 13 0.98 -11.52 8.98
N ILE A 14 1.09 -11.71 10.30
CA ILE A 14 1.26 -10.61 11.28
C ILE A 14 2.53 -9.81 10.99
N ARG A 15 3.66 -10.47 10.76
CA ARG A 15 4.91 -9.78 10.38
C ARG A 15 4.77 -9.04 9.06
N GLY A 16 4.07 -9.64 8.10
CA GLY A 16 3.73 -9.01 6.83
C GLY A 16 2.91 -7.74 7.06
N ALA A 17 1.88 -7.79 7.91
CA ALA A 17 1.06 -6.63 8.23
C ALA A 17 1.86 -5.49 8.87
N VAL A 18 2.70 -5.79 9.87
CA VAL A 18 3.59 -4.80 10.50
C VAL A 18 4.55 -4.22 9.46
N ALA A 19 5.18 -5.06 8.65
CA ALA A 19 6.09 -4.62 7.61
C ALA A 19 5.40 -3.75 6.55
N GLY A 20 4.15 -4.06 6.22
CA GLY A 20 3.33 -3.27 5.29
C GLY A 20 3.01 -1.90 5.83
N ALA A 21 2.61 -1.79 7.10
CA ALA A 21 2.40 -0.49 7.73
C ALA A 21 3.67 0.38 7.71
N VAL A 22 4.84 -0.21 8.03
CA VAL A 22 6.12 0.51 7.94
C VAL A 22 6.45 0.90 6.49
N GLY A 23 6.19 0.02 5.52
CA GLY A 23 6.37 0.30 4.10
C GLY A 23 5.49 1.42 3.58
N THR A 24 4.21 1.44 3.98
CA THR A 24 3.24 2.49 3.65
C THR A 24 3.73 3.83 4.19
N ALA A 25 4.06 3.90 5.49
CA ALA A 25 4.60 5.13 6.09
C ALA A 25 5.87 5.64 5.39
N ALA A 26 6.75 4.75 4.94
CA ALA A 26 7.96 5.13 4.20
C ALA A 26 7.64 5.68 2.80
N MET A 27 6.67 5.08 2.10
CA MET A 27 6.16 5.59 0.82
C MET A 27 5.49 6.95 1.01
N ASP A 28 4.73 7.12 2.08
CA ASP A 28 4.06 8.37 2.42
C ASP A 28 5.07 9.48 2.72
N LEU A 29 6.18 9.17 3.36
CA LEU A 29 7.26 10.13 3.54
C LEU A 29 7.87 10.61 2.20
N VAL A 30 7.98 9.73 1.20
CA VAL A 30 8.40 10.11 -0.16
C VAL A 30 7.41 11.08 -0.79
N TRP A 31 6.12 10.76 -0.71
CA TRP A 31 5.06 11.61 -1.24
C TRP A 31 4.96 12.94 -0.50
N TYR A 32 5.01 12.94 0.82
CA TYR A 32 5.03 14.15 1.64
C TYR A 32 6.23 15.02 1.31
N ARG A 33 7.42 14.45 1.14
CA ARG A 33 8.61 15.22 0.72
C ARG A 33 8.40 15.89 -0.65
N ARG A 34 7.73 15.23 -1.59
CA ARG A 34 7.38 15.80 -2.90
C ARG A 34 6.32 16.89 -2.78
N TYR A 35 5.28 16.65 -1.99
CA TYR A 35 4.23 17.63 -1.66
C TYR A 35 4.84 18.90 -1.07
N ARG A 36 5.72 18.79 -0.07
CA ARG A 36 6.45 19.92 0.54
C ARG A 36 7.34 20.67 -0.46
N ARG A 37 8.06 19.94 -1.31
CA ARG A 37 8.87 20.55 -2.39
C ARG A 37 8.02 21.27 -3.44
N GLY A 38 6.80 20.80 -3.66
CA GLY A 38 5.80 21.44 -4.52
C GLY A 38 5.07 22.61 -3.87
N GLY A 39 5.49 23.08 -2.69
CA GLY A 39 4.88 24.22 -2.00
C GLY A 39 3.74 23.85 -1.04
N GLY A 40 3.50 22.55 -0.80
CA GLY A 40 2.55 22.07 0.19
C GLY A 40 2.82 22.63 1.59
N LYS A 41 1.77 23.03 2.30
CA LYS A 41 1.86 23.76 3.58
C LYS A 41 1.39 22.96 4.78
N ASP A 42 0.62 21.89 4.59
CA ASP A 42 0.07 21.10 5.68
C ASP A 42 1.17 20.38 6.47
N PRO A 43 0.98 20.23 7.80
CA PRO A 43 1.81 19.36 8.61
C PRO A 43 1.56 17.89 8.27
N PHE A 44 2.59 17.05 8.43
CA PHE A 44 2.58 15.65 8.01
C PHE A 44 1.34 14.87 8.47
N LEU A 45 0.99 14.92 9.75
CA LEU A 45 -0.16 14.17 10.28
C LEU A 45 -1.50 14.62 9.68
N ARG A 46 -1.66 15.91 9.40
CA ARG A 46 -2.88 16.41 8.74
C ARG A 46 -2.94 15.91 7.30
N TRP A 47 -1.82 15.99 6.57
CA TRP A 47 -1.70 15.53 5.19
C TRP A 47 -1.93 14.02 5.07
N GLU A 48 -1.24 13.23 5.89
CA GLU A 48 -1.29 11.77 5.92
C GLU A 48 -2.72 11.26 6.15
N PHE A 49 -3.43 11.85 7.11
CA PHE A 49 -4.77 11.43 7.46
C PHE A 49 -5.88 12.16 6.68
N GLY A 50 -5.55 12.69 5.50
CA GLY A 50 -6.52 13.29 4.57
C GLY A 50 -7.27 14.48 5.16
N GLY A 51 -6.57 15.40 5.83
CA GLY A 51 -7.15 16.55 6.51
C GLY A 51 -8.00 17.46 5.62
N ASP A 52 -7.75 17.43 4.32
CA ASP A 52 -8.44 18.24 3.31
C ASP A 52 -9.41 17.42 2.45
N VAL A 53 -9.64 16.13 2.79
CA VAL A 53 -10.66 15.31 2.15
C VAL A 53 -12.03 15.70 2.74
N LEU A 54 -12.77 16.54 2.03
CA LEU A 54 -14.08 17.04 2.47
C LEU A 54 -15.24 16.24 1.85
N GLY A 55 -15.00 15.58 0.72
CA GLY A 55 -15.95 14.68 0.08
C GLY A 55 -15.29 13.71 -0.87
N TRP A 56 -16.10 12.94 -1.61
CA TRP A 56 -15.61 11.93 -2.54
C TRP A 56 -14.85 12.53 -3.72
N ALA A 57 -15.02 13.81 -4.05
CA ALA A 57 -14.21 14.46 -5.09
C ALA A 57 -12.73 14.56 -4.69
N ASP A 58 -12.46 14.72 -3.39
CA ASP A 58 -11.11 14.87 -2.83
C ASP A 58 -10.49 13.52 -2.42
N ALA A 59 -11.27 12.44 -2.50
CA ALA A 59 -10.82 11.12 -2.09
C ALA A 59 -9.69 10.60 -2.97
N SER A 60 -8.67 10.03 -2.34
CA SER A 60 -7.58 9.31 -3.02
C SER A 60 -8.12 8.16 -3.88
N ALA A 61 -7.30 7.66 -4.82
CA ALA A 61 -7.67 6.51 -5.65
C ALA A 61 -8.10 5.26 -4.83
N PRO A 62 -7.39 4.86 -3.75
CA PRO A 62 -7.88 3.82 -2.84
C PRO A 62 -9.25 4.16 -2.22
N GLY A 63 -9.48 5.42 -1.84
CA GLY A 63 -10.77 5.89 -1.32
C GLY A 63 -11.90 5.80 -2.34
N GLN A 64 -11.65 6.19 -3.59
CA GLN A 64 -12.61 6.05 -4.70
C GLN A 64 -12.92 4.59 -5.00
N LEU A 65 -11.92 3.71 -4.96
CA LEU A 65 -12.14 2.27 -5.09
C LEU A 65 -13.02 1.75 -3.95
N GLY A 66 -12.75 2.16 -2.71
CA GLY A 66 -13.58 1.81 -1.54
C GLY A 66 -15.03 2.27 -1.71
N ARG A 67 -15.25 3.50 -2.18
CA ARG A 67 -16.58 4.04 -2.51
C ARG A 67 -17.32 3.17 -3.53
N LYS A 68 -16.62 2.73 -4.57
CA LYS A 68 -17.19 1.87 -5.63
C LYS A 68 -17.56 0.49 -5.08
N VAL A 69 -16.67 -0.13 -4.30
CA VAL A 69 -16.92 -1.42 -3.64
C VAL A 69 -18.13 -1.31 -2.70
N GLU A 70 -18.20 -0.30 -1.85
CA GLU A 70 -19.32 -0.11 -0.94
C GLU A 70 -20.65 0.05 -1.69
N ARG A 71 -20.65 0.82 -2.79
CA ARG A 71 -21.83 0.97 -3.65
C ARG A 71 -22.27 -0.36 -4.25
N ILE A 72 -21.34 -1.17 -4.75
CA ILE A 72 -21.64 -2.48 -5.34
C ILE A 72 -22.21 -3.43 -4.27
N VAL A 73 -21.62 -3.46 -3.08
CA VAL A 73 -22.01 -4.39 -2.01
C VAL A 73 -23.35 -3.99 -1.37
N THR A 74 -23.57 -2.70 -1.15
CA THR A 74 -24.74 -2.22 -0.39
C THR A 74 -25.90 -1.74 -1.27
N GLY A 75 -25.66 -1.49 -2.56
CA GLY A 75 -26.61 -0.85 -3.47
C GLY A 75 -26.87 0.63 -3.18
N ARG A 76 -26.20 1.23 -2.20
CA ARG A 76 -26.43 2.61 -1.75
C ARG A 76 -25.28 3.52 -2.15
N ARG A 77 -25.55 4.83 -2.26
CA ARG A 77 -24.49 5.83 -2.42
C ARG A 77 -23.85 6.10 -1.04
N PRO A 78 -22.54 5.88 -0.87
CA PRO A 78 -21.85 6.18 0.38
C PRO A 78 -21.94 7.67 0.74
N PRO A 79 -22.22 8.05 2.00
CA PRO A 79 -22.28 9.45 2.41
C PRO A 79 -20.95 10.20 2.20
N GLU A 80 -20.99 11.49 1.83
CA GLU A 80 -19.78 12.30 1.61
C GLU A 80 -18.83 12.32 2.82
N ARG A 81 -19.40 12.38 4.05
CA ARG A 81 -18.64 12.34 5.30
C ARG A 81 -17.77 11.08 5.48
N TRP A 82 -18.02 10.02 4.73
CA TRP A 82 -17.21 8.80 4.78
C TRP A 82 -15.96 8.88 3.92
N ALA A 83 -15.87 9.82 2.98
CA ALA A 83 -14.77 9.93 2.03
C ALA A 83 -13.40 9.90 2.71
N ARG A 84 -13.19 10.75 3.73
CA ARG A 84 -11.94 10.80 4.49
C ARG A 84 -11.63 9.49 5.20
N THR A 85 -12.63 8.90 5.86
CA THR A 85 -12.43 7.64 6.59
C THR A 85 -12.10 6.50 5.63
N THR A 86 -12.86 6.38 4.54
CA THR A 86 -12.65 5.37 3.51
C THR A 86 -11.31 5.55 2.81
N THR A 87 -10.88 6.77 2.50
CA THR A 87 -9.54 7.05 1.97
C THR A 87 -8.45 6.52 2.91
N ASN A 88 -8.52 6.84 4.19
CA ASN A 88 -7.54 6.37 5.17
C ASN A 88 -7.55 4.85 5.32
N VAL A 89 -8.73 4.26 5.51
CA VAL A 89 -8.87 2.81 5.68
C VAL A 89 -8.32 2.08 4.46
N MET A 90 -8.72 2.49 3.25
CA MET A 90 -8.28 1.85 2.01
C MET A 90 -6.78 2.05 1.76
N HIS A 91 -6.24 3.24 2.01
CA HIS A 91 -4.80 3.54 1.88
C HIS A 91 -3.95 2.56 2.70
N TRP A 92 -4.23 2.48 3.99
CA TRP A 92 -3.50 1.59 4.91
C TRP A 92 -3.80 0.11 4.64
N ALA A 93 -5.07 -0.25 4.38
CA ALA A 93 -5.46 -1.64 4.13
C ALA A 93 -4.81 -2.20 2.86
N THR A 94 -4.68 -1.43 1.80
CA THR A 94 -4.03 -1.88 0.56
C THR A 94 -2.55 -2.19 0.80
N GLY A 95 -1.81 -1.29 1.45
CA GLY A 95 -0.39 -1.53 1.76
C GLY A 95 -0.17 -2.73 2.69
N ILE A 96 -0.95 -2.82 3.77
CA ILE A 96 -0.93 -3.96 4.70
C ILE A 96 -1.31 -5.26 3.98
N GLY A 97 -2.35 -5.24 3.15
CA GLY A 97 -2.85 -6.42 2.43
C GLY A 97 -1.82 -7.01 1.48
N TRP A 98 -1.11 -6.18 0.72
CA TRP A 98 0.01 -6.61 -0.12
C TRP A 98 1.14 -7.22 0.70
N ALA A 99 1.48 -6.59 1.82
CA ALA A 99 2.56 -7.06 2.68
C ALA A 99 2.24 -8.35 3.45
N VAL A 100 0.96 -8.59 3.80
CA VAL A 100 0.50 -9.87 4.35
C VAL A 100 0.74 -10.99 3.34
N GLN A 101 0.31 -10.81 2.09
CA GLN A 101 0.55 -11.78 1.01
C GLN A 101 2.03 -12.02 0.81
N TYR A 102 2.83 -10.95 0.78
CA TYR A 102 4.28 -11.03 0.71
C TYR A 102 4.86 -11.84 1.89
N GLY A 103 4.45 -11.57 3.13
CA GLY A 103 4.99 -12.26 4.31
C GLY A 103 4.73 -13.77 4.27
N VAL A 104 3.53 -14.18 3.86
CA VAL A 104 3.18 -15.61 3.68
C VAL A 104 4.09 -16.28 2.64
N LEU A 105 4.36 -15.60 1.52
CA LEU A 105 5.25 -16.09 0.45
C LEU A 105 6.73 -16.04 0.83
N ALA A 106 7.18 -14.98 1.49
CA ALA A 106 8.56 -14.75 1.86
C ALA A 106 9.05 -15.75 2.92
N GLY A 107 8.15 -16.26 3.76
CA GLY A 107 8.42 -17.35 4.70
C GLY A 107 8.59 -18.73 4.06
N ARG A 108 8.46 -18.86 2.73
CA ARG A 108 8.72 -20.11 2.00
C ARG A 108 10.16 -20.16 1.46
N PRO A 109 10.80 -21.34 1.41
CA PRO A 109 12.06 -21.52 0.70
C PRO A 109 11.97 -21.02 -0.74
N ALA A 110 13.09 -20.50 -1.26
CA ALA A 110 13.16 -20.00 -2.63
C ALA A 110 14.60 -20.04 -3.13
N ARG A 111 14.73 -20.32 -4.42
CA ARG A 111 15.98 -20.20 -5.17
C ARG A 111 16.43 -18.74 -5.31
N HIS A 112 15.50 -17.81 -5.52
CA HIS A 112 15.80 -16.39 -5.80
C HIS A 112 15.18 -15.46 -4.75
N ARG A 113 15.66 -15.53 -3.50
CA ARG A 113 15.09 -14.76 -2.37
C ARG A 113 15.20 -13.24 -2.56
N ILE A 114 16.30 -12.76 -3.13
CA ILE A 114 16.53 -11.33 -3.38
C ILE A 114 15.54 -10.81 -4.43
N ILE A 115 15.36 -11.53 -5.54
CA ILE A 115 14.41 -11.15 -6.60
C ILE A 115 13.00 -11.02 -6.00
N ARG A 116 12.56 -11.99 -5.20
CA ARG A 116 11.26 -11.90 -4.53
C ARG A 116 11.12 -10.66 -3.64
N ALA A 117 12.17 -10.30 -2.91
CA ALA A 117 12.15 -9.10 -2.07
C ALA A 117 12.06 -7.81 -2.91
N LEU A 118 12.81 -7.73 -4.01
CA LEU A 118 12.80 -6.55 -4.87
C LEU A 118 11.53 -6.45 -5.73
N ALA A 119 10.86 -7.57 -6.01
CA ALA A 119 9.68 -7.61 -6.85
C ALA A 119 8.41 -7.01 -6.21
N LEU A 120 8.35 -6.87 -4.88
CA LEU A 120 7.13 -6.41 -4.20
C LEU A 120 6.67 -5.03 -4.71
N GLY A 121 7.58 -4.05 -4.74
CA GLY A 121 7.26 -2.69 -5.18
C GLY A 121 6.70 -2.63 -6.61
N PRO A 122 7.43 -3.16 -7.62
CA PRO A 122 6.95 -3.20 -9.00
C PRO A 122 5.64 -3.97 -9.18
N VAL A 123 5.43 -5.07 -8.44
CA VAL A 123 4.18 -5.83 -8.51
C VAL A 123 3.01 -5.00 -7.98
N VAL A 124 3.16 -4.33 -6.84
CA VAL A 124 2.11 -3.46 -6.29
C VAL A 124 1.83 -2.30 -7.24
N TRP A 125 2.87 -1.65 -7.76
CA TRP A 125 2.75 -0.57 -8.72
C TRP A 125 1.96 -1.00 -9.97
N LEU A 126 2.41 -2.06 -10.66
CA LEU A 126 1.73 -2.57 -11.86
C LEU A 126 0.31 -3.03 -11.57
N SER A 127 0.06 -3.62 -10.39
CA SER A 127 -1.31 -4.02 -10.02
C SER A 127 -2.26 -2.83 -9.95
N GLY A 128 -1.79 -1.65 -9.53
CA GLY A 128 -2.58 -0.43 -9.53
C GLY A 128 -3.01 -0.03 -10.94
N TYR A 129 -2.10 -0.10 -11.90
CA TYR A 129 -2.37 0.18 -13.32
C TYR A 129 -3.15 -0.93 -14.06
N VAL A 130 -3.45 -2.04 -13.40
CA VAL A 130 -4.39 -3.05 -13.92
C VAL A 130 -5.75 -2.87 -13.25
N ILE A 131 -5.79 -2.81 -11.92
CA ILE A 131 -7.03 -2.83 -11.14
C ILE A 131 -7.76 -1.48 -11.19
N LEU A 132 -7.03 -0.37 -11.03
CA LEU A 132 -7.65 0.96 -10.92
C LEU A 132 -8.22 1.48 -12.24
N PRO A 133 -7.62 1.20 -13.42
CA PRO A 133 -8.27 1.51 -14.69
C PRO A 133 -9.53 0.68 -14.93
N LEU A 134 -9.52 -0.62 -14.63
CA LEU A 134 -10.73 -1.46 -14.71
C LEU A 134 -11.84 -0.99 -13.78
N ALA A 135 -11.47 -0.32 -12.69
CA ALA A 135 -12.40 0.28 -11.76
C ALA A 135 -12.77 1.73 -12.13
N ASP A 136 -12.35 2.29 -13.27
CA ASP A 136 -12.52 3.70 -13.68
C ASP A 136 -12.05 4.70 -12.60
N VAL A 137 -10.94 4.42 -11.94
CA VAL A 137 -10.31 5.31 -10.95
C VAL A 137 -9.04 5.94 -11.51
N TYR A 138 -8.31 5.20 -12.34
CA TYR A 138 -7.12 5.65 -13.07
C TYR A 138 -7.38 5.67 -14.58
N GLN A 139 -6.56 6.42 -15.29
CA GLN A 139 -6.39 6.23 -16.73
C GLN A 139 -5.56 4.97 -16.99
N PRO A 140 -5.64 4.38 -18.19
CA PRO A 140 -4.68 3.38 -18.61
C PRO A 140 -3.23 3.88 -18.52
N ILE A 141 -2.28 2.97 -18.27
CA ILE A 141 -0.88 3.32 -18.00
C ILE A 141 -0.22 4.15 -19.12
N TRP A 142 -0.63 3.96 -20.36
CA TRP A 142 -0.08 4.65 -21.54
C TRP A 142 -0.54 6.11 -21.70
N GLU A 143 -1.51 6.56 -20.90
CA GLU A 143 -1.98 7.94 -20.92
C GLU A 143 -1.18 8.86 -19.98
N TYR A 144 -0.41 8.28 -19.06
CA TYR A 144 0.44 9.04 -18.15
C TYR A 144 1.80 9.33 -18.77
N ASP A 145 2.35 10.51 -18.47
CA ASP A 145 3.71 10.85 -18.86
C ASP A 145 4.75 10.06 -18.05
N ALA A 146 5.95 9.93 -18.62
CA ALA A 146 7.04 9.16 -18.01
C ALA A 146 7.47 9.68 -16.63
N ARG A 147 7.35 10.98 -16.35
CA ARG A 147 7.71 11.55 -15.04
C ARG A 147 6.68 11.16 -13.99
N THR A 148 5.39 11.17 -14.33
CA THR A 148 4.32 10.66 -13.45
C THR A 148 4.55 9.19 -13.11
N LEU A 149 4.78 8.35 -14.12
CA LEU A 149 5.06 6.92 -13.92
C LEU A 149 6.33 6.67 -13.10
N ALA A 150 7.42 7.42 -13.36
CA ALA A 150 8.67 7.29 -12.62
C ALA A 150 8.53 7.71 -11.16
N ASN A 151 7.78 8.78 -10.88
CA ASN A 151 7.49 9.21 -9.51
C ASN A 151 6.69 8.14 -8.76
N ASP A 152 5.65 7.59 -9.39
CA ASP A 152 4.83 6.57 -8.76
C ASP A 152 5.61 5.27 -8.52
N LEU A 153 6.34 4.78 -9.53
CA LEU A 153 7.19 3.60 -9.41
C LEU A 153 8.22 3.77 -8.30
N SER A 154 8.91 4.91 -8.24
CA SER A 154 9.94 5.12 -7.20
C SER A 154 9.37 5.16 -5.78
N ALA A 155 8.15 5.65 -5.59
CA ALA A 155 7.46 5.57 -4.30
C ALA A 155 7.14 4.10 -3.93
N HIS A 156 6.67 3.32 -4.90
CA HIS A 156 6.41 1.89 -4.73
C HIS A 156 7.68 1.05 -4.51
N LEU A 157 8.81 1.44 -5.10
CA LEU A 157 10.11 0.81 -4.82
C LEU A 157 10.51 1.01 -3.35
N VAL A 158 10.31 2.21 -2.79
CA VAL A 158 10.55 2.48 -1.36
C VAL A 158 9.60 1.65 -0.49
N PHE A 159 8.32 1.57 -0.84
CA PHE A 159 7.36 0.67 -0.17
C PHE A 159 7.87 -0.77 -0.14
N GLY A 160 8.21 -1.33 -1.31
CA GLY A 160 8.60 -2.73 -1.47
C GLY A 160 9.90 -3.07 -0.75
N LEU A 161 10.91 -2.21 -0.85
CA LEU A 161 12.19 -2.38 -0.18
C LEU A 161 12.05 -2.31 1.33
N THR A 162 11.36 -1.29 1.84
CA THR A 162 11.16 -1.09 3.28
C THR A 162 10.35 -2.23 3.89
N THR A 163 9.27 -2.64 3.23
CA THR A 163 8.44 -3.79 3.64
C THR A 163 9.29 -5.06 3.70
N SER A 164 10.03 -5.36 2.64
CA SER A 164 10.84 -6.57 2.57
C SER A 164 11.95 -6.60 3.63
N ALA A 165 12.63 -5.48 3.85
CA ALA A 165 13.67 -5.35 4.87
C ALA A 165 13.10 -5.49 6.29
N THR A 166 11.98 -4.82 6.57
CA THR A 166 11.29 -4.90 7.87
C THR A 166 10.82 -6.32 8.16
N TYR A 167 10.21 -6.99 7.17
CA TYR A 167 9.80 -8.38 7.32
C TYR A 167 11.01 -9.29 7.61
N ALA A 168 12.12 -9.12 6.90
CA ALA A 168 13.33 -9.88 7.12
C ALA A 168 13.91 -9.67 8.54
N ALA A 169 13.91 -8.43 9.04
CA ALA A 169 14.35 -8.10 10.39
C ALA A 169 13.47 -8.78 11.46
N LEU A 170 12.14 -8.67 11.34
CA LEU A 170 11.18 -9.33 12.24
C LEU A 170 11.24 -10.86 12.18
N ALA A 171 11.64 -11.41 11.04
CA ALA A 171 11.84 -12.85 10.88
C ALA A 171 13.09 -13.35 11.61
N ARG A 172 14.17 -12.56 11.62
CA ARG A 172 15.45 -12.87 12.29
C ARG A 172 15.37 -12.77 13.82
N GLN A 173 14.58 -11.86 14.38
CA GLN A 173 14.46 -11.69 15.84
C GLN A 173 13.81 -12.87 16.60
N ARG A 174 13.33 -13.90 15.91
CA ARG A 174 12.78 -15.13 16.55
C ARG A 174 13.57 -16.40 16.23
N THR A 175 14.73 -16.28 15.59
CA THR A 175 15.74 -17.35 15.52
C THR A 175 16.78 -17.09 16.58
#